data_AF-A0AA35PY53-F1
#
_entry.id   AF-A0AA35PY53-F1
#
_cell.length_a   1.000
_cell.length_b   1.000
_cell.length_c   1.000
_cell.angle_alpha   90.00
_cell.angle_beta   90.00
_cell.angle_gamma   90.00
#
_symmetry.space_group_name_H-M   'P 1'
#
loop_
_entity.id
_entity.type
_entity.pdbx_description
1 polymer ?
#
loop_
_entity_poly.entity_id
_entity_poly.type
_entity_poly.pdbx_seq_one_letter_code
_entity_poly.pdbx_strand_id
1 'polypeptide(L)'
;MISSLTLSFLALVGASYARWIVPAARWYDTDGNRFNAHAGGICLDQHTETFYWFGEYKTSEHPEGGGISVYSSKDLATWKAHRLALGKAMITLHLVRYIIIFLIVFLLLLRLVLVVIIIPSLPVILESASHEWAADLILAVAPIEGHPWLSPTENRIQRPKVVYSEETGKYHMHWHADDNKYTKLLQGLATSDHIAGPYEFQHAIAPLGNWSQDFGLFTDYKDGRSYALYSNGDRVEGRDVYITRYNSNITLPEEVVYRFPKFDLEAPTIIQTEDSYYAIMSHKTGYRPNNVVAFRADSLAGPWSMPFLVALPYTRTFSTQSSFALRINGTKKTSYLYMGDTWDSLDHSESRNTWLPMEIDDRKGTLSIAWHDVFNLNIKTGEWKPIEGRSYWAKHARTTGNAYLQEAIFAGSGVMGTGIFGNTSKVVFEVDGAGKDQWVSFYHQNIDDMGFGDQPYGNPDHINGTWALRRISSVIVNDDESTVHTLYQKDTHKSIILSSPLLLPLKKGKNKITIGGLFNGKDYNGADIEKLVVYPPENA
;
A
#
# COMPACT_ATOMS: atom_id res chain seq x y z
N MET A 1 55.90 -34.51 -3.25
CA MET A 1 54.47 -34.91 -3.28
C MET A 1 53.78 -34.17 -2.16
N ILE A 2 53.21 -33.01 -2.46
CA ILE A 2 52.49 -32.18 -1.49
C ILE A 2 51.12 -31.87 -2.10
N SER A 3 50.11 -32.14 -1.28
CA SER A 3 48.68 -32.01 -1.47
C SER A 3 48.23 -30.60 -1.88
N SER A 4 47.28 -30.53 -2.81
CA SER A 4 46.35 -29.40 -2.91
C SER A 4 44.92 -29.96 -2.90
N LEU A 5 44.23 -29.72 -1.79
CA LEU A 5 42.79 -29.91 -1.65
C LEU A 5 42.09 -28.77 -2.39
N THR A 6 41.40 -29.07 -3.49
CA THR A 6 40.38 -28.18 -4.04
C THR A 6 39.12 -28.28 -3.19
N LEU A 7 38.85 -27.23 -2.41
CA LEU A 7 37.61 -27.07 -1.66
C LEU A 7 36.52 -26.59 -2.63
N SER A 8 35.60 -27.49 -3.01
CA SER A 8 34.40 -27.14 -3.76
C SER A 8 33.44 -26.38 -2.84
N PHE A 9 33.25 -25.08 -3.10
CA PHE A 9 32.14 -24.32 -2.52
C PHE A 9 30.83 -24.82 -3.14
N LEU A 10 30.13 -25.70 -2.43
CA LEU A 10 28.71 -25.92 -2.67
C LEU A 10 27.98 -24.69 -2.13
N ALA A 11 27.63 -23.73 -3.00
CA ALA A 11 26.66 -22.72 -2.66
C ALA A 11 25.30 -23.41 -2.55
N LEU A 12 24.91 -23.81 -1.34
CA LEU A 12 23.50 -24.01 -1.04
C LEU A 12 22.83 -22.64 -1.13
N VAL A 13 22.29 -22.32 -2.31
CA VAL A 13 21.25 -21.30 -2.44
C VAL A 13 20.06 -21.88 -1.68
N GLY A 14 19.95 -21.54 -0.40
CA GLY A 14 18.73 -21.77 0.35
C GLY A 14 17.61 -21.07 -0.41
N ALA A 15 16.67 -21.85 -0.93
CA ALA A 15 15.42 -21.31 -1.44
C ALA A 15 14.70 -20.70 -0.22
N SER A 16 14.91 -19.41 0.04
CA SER A 16 13.94 -18.63 0.80
C SER A 16 12.69 -18.61 -0.07
N TYR A 17 11.73 -19.47 0.24
CA TYR A 17 10.43 -19.42 -0.41
C TYR A 17 9.88 -18.00 -0.21
N ALA A 18 9.60 -17.32 -1.31
CA ALA A 18 8.96 -16.00 -1.26
C ALA A 18 7.59 -16.16 -0.57
N ARG A 19 7.24 -15.20 0.30
CA ARG A 19 5.87 -15.12 0.84
C ARG A 19 4.87 -14.97 -0.30
N TRP A 20 3.62 -15.38 -0.08
CA TRP A 20 2.58 -15.14 -1.07
C TRP A 20 2.14 -13.67 -1.05
N ILE A 21 1.67 -13.18 -2.19
CA ILE A 21 1.01 -11.88 -2.25
C ILE A 21 -0.46 -12.11 -1.91
N VAL A 22 -0.94 -11.41 -0.87
CA VAL A 22 -2.31 -11.50 -0.37
C VAL A 22 -2.93 -10.10 -0.40
N PRO A 23 -3.71 -9.76 -1.45
CA PRO A 23 -4.19 -8.41 -1.66
C PRO A 23 -5.11 -7.94 -0.53
N ALA A 24 -5.04 -6.65 -0.19
CA ALA A 24 -5.79 -6.03 0.92
C ALA A 24 -5.50 -6.59 2.33
N ALA A 25 -4.56 -7.52 2.48
CA ALA A 25 -4.19 -8.07 3.78
C ALA A 25 -3.40 -7.07 4.63
N ARG A 26 -3.31 -7.38 5.92
CA ARG A 26 -2.35 -6.72 6.80
C ARG A 26 -0.94 -7.22 6.50
N TRP A 27 -0.17 -6.46 5.70
CA TRP A 27 1.24 -6.78 5.42
C TRP A 27 2.16 -6.31 6.55
N TYR A 28 3.23 -7.06 6.78
CA TYR A 28 4.23 -6.76 7.78
C TYR A 28 5.63 -6.87 7.16
N ASP A 29 6.53 -6.00 7.59
CA ASP A 29 7.93 -6.05 7.18
C ASP A 29 8.70 -7.18 7.89
N THR A 30 9.98 -7.34 7.55
CA THR A 30 10.85 -8.37 8.16
C THR A 30 11.11 -8.18 9.65
N ASP A 31 10.87 -6.97 10.18
CA ASP A 31 11.03 -6.65 11.60
C ASP A 31 9.71 -6.89 12.37
N GLY A 32 8.64 -7.28 11.68
CA GLY A 32 7.32 -7.52 12.25
C GLY A 32 6.47 -6.26 12.40
N ASN A 33 6.90 -5.11 11.86
CA ASN A 33 6.12 -3.87 11.90
C ASN A 33 5.09 -3.85 10.78
N ARG A 34 4.01 -3.08 11.00
CA ARG A 34 2.99 -2.85 9.97
C ARG A 34 3.64 -2.23 8.74
N PHE A 35 3.49 -2.87 7.58
CA PHE A 35 3.94 -2.29 6.32
C PHE A 35 3.11 -1.03 6.02
N ASN A 36 3.79 0.09 5.82
CA ASN A 36 3.18 1.40 5.63
C ASN A 36 3.88 2.15 4.50
N ALA A 37 3.40 1.93 3.28
CA ALA A 37 3.78 2.65 2.07
C ALA A 37 2.55 2.64 1.14
N HIS A 38 1.91 3.80 1.01
CA HIS A 38 0.65 3.97 0.28
C HIS A 38 0.80 4.89 -0.92
N ALA A 39 -0.07 4.76 -1.92
CA ALA A 39 -0.09 5.56 -3.16
C ALA A 39 1.26 5.64 -3.92
N GLY A 40 2.16 4.73 -3.58
CA GLY A 40 3.57 4.77 -3.88
C GLY A 40 3.97 4.30 -5.27
N GLY A 41 5.23 3.91 -5.41
CA GLY A 41 5.76 3.29 -6.62
C GLY A 41 6.99 2.45 -6.35
N ILE A 42 7.33 1.58 -7.32
CA ILE A 42 8.51 0.72 -7.27
C ILE A 42 9.62 1.31 -8.12
N CYS A 43 10.81 1.43 -7.56
CA CYS A 43 12.05 1.66 -8.28
C CYS A 43 12.92 0.41 -8.21
N LEU A 44 13.39 -0.10 -9.36
CA LEU A 44 14.31 -1.24 -9.41
C LEU A 44 15.73 -0.73 -9.53
N ASP A 45 16.57 -1.04 -8.54
CA ASP A 45 18.01 -0.91 -8.68
C ASP A 45 18.53 -2.05 -9.55
N GLN A 46 18.94 -1.71 -10.77
CA GLN A 46 19.42 -2.66 -11.79
C GLN A 46 20.76 -3.30 -11.41
N HIS A 47 21.59 -2.64 -10.60
CA HIS A 47 22.89 -3.18 -10.21
C HIS A 47 22.75 -4.27 -9.15
N THR A 48 21.87 -4.04 -8.19
CA THR A 48 21.65 -4.99 -7.11
C THR A 48 20.54 -5.98 -7.41
N GLU A 49 19.69 -5.74 -8.42
CA GLU A 49 18.44 -6.46 -8.65
C GLU A 49 17.54 -6.42 -7.39
N THR A 50 17.35 -5.22 -6.86
CA THR A 50 16.53 -4.98 -5.65
C THR A 50 15.41 -4.01 -5.95
N PHE A 51 14.19 -4.39 -5.61
CA PHE A 51 13.03 -3.52 -5.71
C PHE A 51 12.96 -2.64 -4.47
N TYR A 52 12.74 -1.34 -4.65
CA TYR A 52 12.48 -0.38 -3.59
C TYR A 52 11.08 0.20 -3.75
N TRP A 53 10.26 0.05 -2.72
CA TRP A 53 8.91 0.60 -2.68
C TRP A 53 8.89 1.85 -1.81
N PHE A 54 8.61 2.97 -2.45
CA PHE A 54 8.38 4.25 -1.81
C PHE A 54 6.90 4.52 -1.70
N GLY A 55 6.41 5.00 -0.57
CA GLY A 55 5.01 5.36 -0.41
C GLY A 55 4.79 6.37 0.71
N GLU A 56 3.59 6.89 0.80
CA GLU A 56 3.18 7.76 1.89
C GLU A 56 3.22 6.99 3.20
N TYR A 57 3.87 7.57 4.21
CA TYR A 57 3.86 7.05 5.57
C TYR A 57 2.67 7.63 6.32
N LYS A 58 1.58 6.88 6.40
CA LYS A 58 0.30 7.37 6.95
C LYS A 58 0.16 6.93 8.40
N THR A 59 0.11 7.88 9.33
CA THR A 59 -0.22 7.62 10.74
C THR A 59 -1.57 8.25 11.08
N SER A 60 -2.17 7.86 12.21
CA SER A 60 -3.41 8.49 12.68
C SER A 60 -3.23 9.99 12.98
N GLU A 61 -2.01 10.40 13.36
CA GLU A 61 -1.64 11.80 13.65
C GLU A 61 -1.38 12.59 12.36
N HIS A 62 -0.74 11.95 11.37
CA HIS A 62 -0.32 12.58 10.11
C HIS A 62 -0.76 11.73 8.92
N PRO A 63 -2.06 11.75 8.57
CA PRO A 63 -2.61 10.88 7.52
C PRO A 63 -2.09 11.19 6.12
N GLU A 64 -1.58 12.40 5.85
CA GLU A 64 -1.13 12.83 4.52
C GLU A 64 0.18 13.64 4.54
N GLY A 65 0.79 13.78 5.72
CA GLY A 65 2.00 14.58 5.96
C GLY A 65 3.13 13.82 6.67
N GLY A 66 2.97 12.53 6.96
CA GLY A 66 3.92 11.74 7.76
C GLY A 66 5.27 11.45 7.08
N GLY A 67 5.50 11.98 5.87
CA GLY A 67 6.69 11.74 5.07
C GLY A 67 6.54 10.59 4.08
N ILE A 68 7.67 10.16 3.52
CA ILE A 68 7.73 9.11 2.50
C ILE A 68 8.54 7.95 3.06
N SER A 69 7.93 6.78 3.15
CA SER A 69 8.60 5.56 3.59
C SER A 69 9.31 4.84 2.46
N VAL A 70 10.23 3.94 2.82
CA VAL A 70 10.94 3.09 1.85
C VAL A 70 11.20 1.68 2.38
N TYR A 71 10.89 0.69 1.54
CA TYR A 71 11.16 -0.73 1.80
C TYR A 71 11.88 -1.35 0.61
N SER A 72 12.75 -2.33 0.85
CA SER A 72 13.35 -3.12 -0.23
C SER A 72 12.90 -4.57 -0.23
N SER A 73 12.83 -5.17 -1.40
CA SER A 73 12.54 -6.59 -1.58
C SER A 73 13.35 -7.21 -2.72
N LYS A 74 13.65 -8.50 -2.56
CA LYS A 74 14.23 -9.37 -3.59
C LYS A 74 13.20 -10.21 -4.34
N ASP A 75 11.95 -10.23 -3.89
CA ASP A 75 10.92 -11.15 -4.37
C ASP A 75 9.54 -10.49 -4.54
N LEU A 76 9.42 -9.19 -4.25
CA LEU A 76 8.18 -8.41 -4.24
C LEU A 76 7.13 -8.82 -3.20
N ALA A 77 7.50 -9.71 -2.25
CA ALA A 77 6.60 -10.20 -1.22
C ALA A 77 7.15 -10.00 0.20
N THR A 78 8.47 -10.11 0.35
CA THR A 78 9.18 -9.96 1.62
C THR A 78 9.87 -8.60 1.64
N TRP A 79 9.43 -7.72 2.54
CA TRP A 79 9.84 -6.32 2.54
C TRP A 79 10.68 -5.97 3.76
N LYS A 80 11.89 -5.47 3.53
CA LYS A 80 12.78 -4.93 4.56
C LYS A 80 12.63 -3.42 4.63
N ALA A 81 12.33 -2.90 5.81
CA ALA A 81 12.29 -1.48 6.09
C ALA A 81 13.69 -0.83 6.01
N HIS A 82 13.79 0.36 5.41
CA HIS A 82 15.00 1.20 5.46
C HIS A 82 14.77 2.39 6.37
N ARG A 83 15.57 2.46 7.44
CA ARG A 83 15.47 3.47 8.49
C ARG A 83 16.47 4.59 8.23
N LEU A 84 16.08 5.83 8.51
CA LEU A 84 17.05 6.92 8.65
C LEU A 84 17.87 6.65 9.90
N ALA A 85 19.14 6.26 9.74
CA ALA A 85 20.09 6.48 10.81
C ALA A 85 20.09 8.00 11.09
N LEU A 86 19.73 8.42 12.29
CA LEU A 86 19.76 9.82 12.74
C LEU A 86 21.21 10.34 12.75
N GLY A 87 21.77 10.60 11.56
CA GLY A 87 23.17 10.95 11.35
C GLY A 87 23.55 12.35 11.84
N LYS A 88 22.58 13.23 12.09
CA LYS A 88 22.83 14.58 12.66
C LYS A 88 22.59 14.67 14.16
N ALA A 89 21.63 13.92 14.73
CA ALA A 89 21.41 13.92 16.18
C ALA A 89 22.54 13.21 16.94
N MET A 90 23.20 12.21 16.32
CA MET A 90 24.35 11.54 16.93
C MET A 90 25.57 12.45 17.11
N ILE A 91 25.78 13.46 16.27
CA ILE A 91 26.89 14.42 16.43
C ILE A 91 26.64 15.30 17.67
N THR A 92 25.39 15.76 17.85
CA THR A 92 24.99 16.53 19.04
C THR A 92 25.06 15.67 20.31
N LEU A 93 24.66 14.39 20.26
CA LEU A 93 24.80 13.48 21.40
C LEU A 93 26.26 13.16 21.72
N HIS A 94 27.14 12.97 20.73
CA HIS A 94 28.57 12.79 21.00
C HIS A 94 29.15 14.06 21.63
N LEU A 95 28.83 15.25 21.14
CA LEU A 95 29.26 16.51 21.74
C LEU A 95 28.74 16.67 23.18
N VAL A 96 27.46 16.40 23.42
CA VAL A 96 26.85 16.45 24.76
C VAL A 96 27.49 15.41 25.69
N ARG A 97 27.78 14.20 25.19
CA ARG A 97 28.48 13.15 25.96
C ARG A 97 29.91 13.59 26.31
N TYR A 98 30.63 14.22 25.39
CA TYR A 98 31.96 14.80 25.66
C TYR A 98 31.90 15.98 26.65
N ILE A 99 30.91 16.85 26.54
CA ILE A 99 30.68 17.97 27.47
C ILE A 99 30.35 17.44 28.88
N ILE A 100 29.48 16.43 28.99
CA ILE A 100 29.14 15.79 30.26
C ILE A 100 30.35 15.10 30.87
N ILE A 101 31.13 14.33 30.08
CA ILE A 101 32.38 13.70 30.55
C ILE A 101 33.38 14.76 31.03
N PHE A 102 33.55 15.84 30.27
CA PHE A 102 34.44 16.95 30.64
C PHE A 102 33.98 17.62 31.94
N LEU A 103 32.67 17.87 32.11
CA LEU A 103 32.09 18.45 33.32
C LEU A 103 32.28 17.53 34.54
N ILE A 104 32.12 16.21 34.36
CA ILE A 104 32.34 15.21 35.42
C ILE A 104 33.81 15.18 35.84
N VAL A 105 34.75 15.16 34.89
CA VAL A 105 36.20 15.19 35.18
C VAL A 105 36.59 16.51 35.87
N PHE A 106 36.03 17.64 35.43
CA PHE A 106 36.24 18.95 36.04
C PHE A 106 35.71 19.01 37.48
N LEU A 107 34.52 18.46 37.74
CA LEU A 107 33.93 18.41 39.08
C LEU A 107 34.66 17.43 40.03
N LEU A 108 35.18 16.32 39.50
CA LEU A 108 36.04 15.38 40.25
C LEU A 108 37.37 16.02 40.66
N LEU A 109 37.97 16.83 39.79
CA LEU A 109 39.19 17.60 40.09
C LEU A 109 38.96 18.66 41.19
N LEU A 110 37.75 19.20 41.31
CA LEU A 110 37.36 20.17 42.34
C LEU A 110 37.00 19.55 43.70
N ARG A 111 37.06 18.21 43.85
CA ARG A 111 36.72 17.46 45.09
C ARG A 111 35.36 17.86 45.71
N LEU A 112 34.38 18.14 44.88
CA LEU A 112 33.00 18.37 45.34
C LEU A 112 32.33 17.02 45.65
N VAL A 113 32.01 16.80 46.93
CA VAL A 113 31.51 15.53 47.51
C VAL A 113 30.16 15.08 46.93
N LEU A 114 29.47 15.92 46.18
CA LEU A 114 28.13 15.62 45.66
C LEU A 114 28.10 14.73 44.40
N VAL A 115 29.25 14.42 43.80
CA VAL A 115 29.32 13.73 42.50
C VAL A 115 29.11 12.21 42.61
N VAL A 116 29.27 11.61 43.79
CA VAL A 116 29.26 10.13 43.96
C VAL A 116 27.84 9.53 43.97
N ILE A 117 26.80 10.34 44.20
CA ILE A 117 25.43 9.81 44.39
C ILE A 117 24.66 9.60 43.06
N ILE A 118 25.05 10.28 41.98
CA ILE A 118 24.27 10.32 40.72
C ILE A 118 24.84 9.37 39.63
N ILE A 119 26.05 8.85 39.81
CA ILE A 119 26.76 8.03 38.80
C ILE A 119 26.07 6.70 38.46
N PRO A 120 25.43 5.94 39.38
CA PRO A 120 24.88 4.63 39.05
C PRO A 120 23.67 4.66 38.10
N SER A 121 22.95 5.80 38.02
CA SER A 121 21.70 5.94 37.27
C SER A 121 21.84 6.72 35.95
N LEU A 122 22.96 7.43 35.73
CA LEU A 122 23.20 8.18 34.48
C LEU A 122 23.29 7.30 33.21
N PRO A 123 23.95 6.12 33.23
CA PRO A 123 24.03 5.26 32.05
C PRO A 123 22.64 4.80 31.59
N VAL A 124 21.77 4.44 32.54
CA VAL A 124 20.40 3.98 32.29
C VAL A 124 19.52 5.10 31.74
N ILE A 125 19.67 6.33 32.25
CA ILE A 125 18.90 7.50 31.77
C ILE A 125 19.34 7.92 30.36
N LEU A 126 20.63 7.83 30.03
CA LEU A 126 21.14 8.11 28.68
C LEU A 126 20.75 7.00 27.68
N GLU A 127 20.67 5.75 28.13
CA GLU A 127 20.27 4.60 27.31
C GLU A 127 18.74 4.58 27.07
N SER A 128 17.93 5.00 28.05
CA SER A 128 16.49 5.17 27.88
C SER A 128 16.14 6.40 27.03
N ALA A 129 16.84 7.53 27.22
CA ALA A 129 16.62 8.75 26.42
C ALA A 129 17.08 8.60 24.95
N SER A 130 18.08 7.75 24.68
CA SER A 130 18.47 7.42 23.30
C SER A 130 17.48 6.49 22.60
N HIS A 131 16.77 5.63 23.34
CA HIS A 131 15.70 4.78 22.78
C HIS A 131 14.39 5.54 22.54
N GLU A 132 14.04 6.54 23.36
CA GLU A 132 12.79 7.29 23.20
C GLU A 132 12.86 8.39 22.11
N TRP A 133 14.06 8.85 21.73
CA TRP A 133 14.23 10.00 20.81
C TRP A 133 14.82 9.60 19.45
N ALA A 134 15.31 8.37 19.33
CA ALA A 134 15.57 7.72 18.05
C ALA A 134 14.35 6.89 17.64
N ALA A 135 13.26 7.56 17.29
CA ALA A 135 12.29 6.89 16.43
C ALA A 135 13.01 6.60 15.12
N ASP A 136 13.44 5.35 14.96
CA ASP A 136 14.01 4.79 13.73
C ASP A 136 12.96 4.84 12.61
N LEU A 137 12.74 6.04 12.09
CA LEU A 137 11.72 6.34 11.09
C LEU A 137 12.16 5.71 9.77
N ILE A 138 11.30 4.86 9.23
CA ILE A 138 11.49 4.15 7.96
C ILE A 138 11.23 5.11 6.80
N LEU A 139 11.96 6.24 6.72
CA LEU A 139 11.63 7.36 5.84
C LEU A 139 12.74 7.66 4.83
N ALA A 140 12.40 7.74 3.55
CA ALA A 140 13.26 8.30 2.52
C ALA A 140 13.26 9.84 2.58
N VAL A 141 12.10 10.43 2.90
CA VAL A 141 11.92 11.86 3.19
C VAL A 141 11.21 11.98 4.53
N ALA A 142 11.90 12.56 5.51
CA ALA A 142 11.31 12.86 6.81
C ALA A 142 10.50 14.16 6.76
N PRO A 143 9.34 14.23 7.45
CA PRO A 143 8.68 15.49 7.66
C PRO A 143 9.53 16.40 8.55
N ILE A 144 9.43 17.71 8.34
CA ILE A 144 10.19 18.73 9.06
C ILE A 144 9.22 19.80 9.54
N GLU A 145 9.02 19.88 10.87
CA GLU A 145 8.12 20.86 11.47
C GLU A 145 8.47 22.29 11.05
N GLY A 146 7.45 23.05 10.65
CA GLY A 146 7.62 24.43 10.16
C GLY A 146 8.29 24.57 8.79
N HIS A 147 8.71 23.48 8.13
CA HIS A 147 9.21 23.56 6.76
C HIS A 147 8.08 23.97 5.80
N PRO A 148 8.32 24.87 4.83
CA PRO A 148 7.26 25.38 3.95
C PRO A 148 6.56 24.32 3.09
N TRP A 149 7.22 23.19 2.85
CA TRP A 149 6.76 22.15 1.93
C TRP A 149 6.75 20.73 2.51
N LEU A 150 7.24 20.56 3.74
CA LEU A 150 7.43 19.23 4.37
C LEU A 150 6.94 19.21 5.83
N SER A 151 6.19 20.24 6.25
CA SER A 151 5.57 20.24 7.57
C SER A 151 4.54 19.11 7.65
N PRO A 152 4.58 18.26 8.68
CA PRO A 152 3.66 17.13 8.80
C PRO A 152 2.20 17.55 9.05
N THR A 153 2.00 18.79 9.51
CA THR A 153 0.69 19.36 9.85
C THR A 153 0.14 20.26 8.75
N GLU A 154 1.02 21.01 8.08
CA GLU A 154 0.62 22.03 7.09
C GLU A 154 0.70 21.54 5.65
N ASN A 155 1.50 20.51 5.36
CA ASN A 155 1.73 20.04 3.98
C ASN A 155 1.09 18.68 3.69
N ARG A 156 0.97 18.42 2.38
CA ARG A 156 0.58 17.12 1.82
C ARG A 156 1.71 16.60 0.95
N ILE A 157 2.13 15.37 1.23
CA ILE A 157 3.22 14.69 0.53
C ILE A 157 2.62 13.41 -0.04
N GLN A 158 2.14 13.47 -1.28
CA GLN A 158 1.30 12.40 -1.83
C GLN A 158 1.89 11.76 -3.07
N ARG A 159 1.64 10.47 -3.22
CA ARG A 159 1.98 9.66 -4.39
C ARG A 159 3.44 9.74 -4.85
N PRO A 160 4.44 9.53 -3.97
CA PRO A 160 5.84 9.61 -4.35
C PRO A 160 6.21 8.58 -5.42
N LYS A 161 7.10 8.99 -6.33
CA LYS A 161 7.71 8.15 -7.37
C LYS A 161 9.20 8.46 -7.46
N VAL A 162 10.02 7.42 -7.68
CA VAL A 162 11.49 7.54 -7.72
C VAL A 162 12.01 7.02 -9.06
N VAL A 163 12.93 7.76 -9.65
CA VAL A 163 13.64 7.37 -10.88
C VAL A 163 15.12 7.77 -10.78
N TYR A 164 16.00 6.97 -11.37
CA TYR A 164 17.42 7.30 -11.46
C TYR A 164 17.69 8.24 -12.64
N SER A 165 18.51 9.27 -12.42
CA SER A 165 18.95 10.21 -13.45
C SER A 165 20.41 9.95 -13.78
N GLU A 166 20.65 9.38 -14.96
CA GLU A 166 22.00 9.08 -15.45
C GLU A 166 22.87 10.34 -15.56
N GLU A 167 22.29 11.46 -15.98
CA GLU A 167 23.04 12.71 -16.14
C GLU A 167 23.55 13.27 -14.81
N THR A 168 22.76 13.17 -13.75
CA THR A 168 23.14 13.69 -12.41
C THR A 168 23.83 12.63 -11.56
N GLY A 169 23.71 11.36 -11.92
CA GLY A 169 24.15 10.23 -11.11
C GLY A 169 23.33 10.01 -9.83
N LYS A 170 22.14 10.62 -9.73
CA LYS A 170 21.32 10.65 -8.50
C LYS A 170 19.94 10.03 -8.71
N TYR A 171 19.34 9.58 -7.61
CA TYR A 171 17.93 9.23 -7.54
C TYR A 171 17.09 10.48 -7.31
N HIS A 172 16.06 10.64 -8.14
CA HIS A 172 15.14 11.77 -8.10
C HIS A 172 13.76 11.28 -7.66
N MET A 173 13.25 11.85 -6.58
CA MET A 173 11.93 11.59 -6.04
C MET A 173 11.00 12.75 -6.37
N HIS A 174 9.89 12.43 -7.04
CA HIS A 174 8.84 13.37 -7.41
C HIS A 174 7.53 12.99 -6.74
N TRP A 175 6.71 13.96 -6.36
CA TRP A 175 5.42 13.73 -5.70
C TRP A 175 4.47 14.92 -5.86
N HIS A 176 3.20 14.73 -5.50
CA HIS A 176 2.24 15.83 -5.35
C HIS A 176 2.51 16.58 -4.04
N ALA A 177 2.99 17.80 -4.15
CA ALA A 177 3.25 18.70 -3.03
C ALA A 177 2.10 19.69 -2.86
N ASP A 178 1.50 19.70 -1.68
CA ASP A 178 0.39 20.62 -1.38
C ASP A 178 0.40 21.20 0.04
N ASP A 179 -0.56 22.08 0.30
CA ASP A 179 -0.97 22.43 1.65
C ASP A 179 -2.17 21.58 2.11
N ASN A 180 -2.49 21.64 3.41
CA ASN A 180 -3.58 20.90 4.03
C ASN A 180 -5.00 21.26 3.51
N LYS A 181 -5.11 22.24 2.62
CA LYS A 181 -6.35 22.71 1.99
C LYS A 181 -6.37 22.43 0.49
N TYR A 182 -5.36 21.76 -0.05
CA TYR A 182 -5.23 21.44 -1.48
C TYR A 182 -5.27 22.70 -2.38
N THR A 183 -4.60 23.78 -1.97
CA THR A 183 -4.60 25.05 -2.71
C THR A 183 -3.35 25.33 -3.53
N LYS A 184 -2.26 24.59 -3.31
CA LYS A 184 -0.97 24.81 -4.00
C LYS A 184 -0.90 24.06 -5.32
N LEU A 185 -1.29 22.78 -5.33
CA LEU A 185 -1.31 21.92 -6.51
C LEU A 185 0.04 21.91 -7.26
N LEU A 186 1.12 21.51 -6.58
CA LEU A 186 2.50 21.54 -7.11
C LEU A 186 3.13 20.14 -7.21
N GLN A 187 4.24 20.05 -7.93
CA GLN A 187 5.13 18.90 -7.95
C GLN A 187 6.37 19.17 -7.11
N GLY A 188 6.61 18.33 -6.10
CA GLY A 188 7.84 18.37 -5.30
C GLY A 188 8.96 17.57 -5.94
N LEU A 189 10.21 18.00 -5.75
CA LEU A 189 11.42 17.27 -6.10
C LEU A 189 12.35 17.16 -4.88
N ALA A 190 12.89 15.97 -4.66
CA ALA A 190 13.99 15.70 -3.75
C ALA A 190 14.99 14.75 -4.41
N THR A 191 16.27 14.82 -4.03
CA THR A 191 17.33 14.00 -4.65
C THR A 191 18.21 13.29 -3.64
N SER A 192 18.76 12.14 -4.00
CA SER A 192 19.74 11.41 -3.19
C SER A 192 20.79 10.70 -4.04
N ASP A 193 21.98 10.51 -3.48
CA ASP A 193 23.02 9.63 -4.04
C ASP A 193 22.71 8.14 -3.81
N HIS A 194 21.74 7.83 -2.93
CA HIS A 194 21.37 6.47 -2.56
C HIS A 194 19.88 6.25 -2.78
N ILE A 195 19.49 5.13 -3.37
CA ILE A 195 18.09 4.82 -3.68
C ILE A 195 17.19 4.88 -2.43
N ALA A 196 17.67 4.36 -1.30
CA ALA A 196 16.92 4.38 -0.03
C ALA A 196 16.94 5.74 0.68
N GLY A 197 17.66 6.73 0.14
CA GLY A 197 17.83 8.03 0.76
C GLY A 197 18.98 8.09 1.78
N PRO A 198 18.98 9.11 2.66
CA PRO A 198 17.99 10.19 2.75
C PRO A 198 17.93 11.03 1.48
N TYR A 199 16.74 11.53 1.15
CA TYR A 199 16.54 12.49 0.06
C TYR A 199 16.55 13.93 0.59
N GLU A 200 17.19 14.82 -0.17
CA GLU A 200 17.23 16.25 0.11
C GLU A 200 16.24 17.00 -0.77
N PHE A 201 15.33 17.75 -0.14
CA PHE A 201 14.34 18.59 -0.82
C PHE A 201 15.02 19.65 -1.69
N GLN A 202 14.53 19.81 -2.92
CA GLN A 202 15.04 20.79 -3.87
C GLN A 202 14.05 21.95 -4.06
N HIS A 203 12.83 21.65 -4.51
CA HIS A 203 11.80 22.65 -4.78
C HIS A 203 10.40 22.02 -4.93
N ALA A 204 9.38 22.87 -4.95
CA ALA A 204 8.02 22.53 -5.38
C ALA A 204 7.57 23.52 -6.47
N ILE A 205 7.09 23.02 -7.61
CA ILE A 205 6.79 23.86 -8.79
C ILE A 205 5.46 23.51 -9.45
N ALA A 206 4.90 24.47 -10.18
CA ALA A 206 3.78 24.26 -11.09
C ALA A 206 4.32 23.77 -12.46
N PRO A 207 3.99 22.56 -12.93
CA PRO A 207 4.53 22.00 -14.17
C PRO A 207 4.11 22.82 -15.39
N LEU A 208 5.05 23.55 -16.00
CA LEU A 208 4.81 24.44 -17.13
C LEU A 208 3.68 25.46 -16.88
N GLY A 209 3.54 25.89 -15.62
CA GLY A 209 2.48 26.80 -15.19
C GLY A 209 1.10 26.18 -14.99
N ASN A 210 0.93 24.86 -15.19
CA ASN A 210 -0.30 24.14 -14.89
C ASN A 210 -0.38 23.76 -13.41
N TRP A 211 -1.57 23.37 -12.94
CA TRP A 211 -1.73 22.74 -11.63
C TRP A 211 -1.37 21.25 -11.70
N SER A 212 -0.92 20.71 -10.56
CA SER A 212 -0.63 19.29 -10.39
C SER A 212 -1.18 18.81 -9.06
N GLN A 213 -2.11 17.87 -9.11
CA GLN A 213 -2.62 17.16 -7.94
C GLN A 213 -2.08 15.73 -8.00
N ASP A 214 -2.96 14.73 -8.02
CA ASP A 214 -2.62 13.31 -8.09
C ASP A 214 -1.52 13.02 -9.12
N PHE A 215 -0.42 12.46 -8.64
CA PHE A 215 0.83 12.33 -9.36
C PHE A 215 1.21 10.88 -9.67
N GLY A 216 1.81 10.68 -10.83
CA GLY A 216 2.46 9.47 -11.28
C GLY A 216 3.72 9.79 -12.09
N LEU A 217 4.55 8.78 -12.32
CA LEU A 217 5.76 8.89 -13.12
C LEU A 217 5.89 7.64 -13.97
N PHE A 218 6.26 7.82 -15.24
CA PHE A 218 6.48 6.75 -16.18
C PHE A 218 7.83 6.96 -16.87
N THR A 219 8.64 5.90 -16.96
CA THR A 219 9.87 5.90 -17.77
C THR A 219 9.67 4.91 -18.91
N ASP A 220 9.81 5.39 -20.13
CA ASP A 220 9.73 4.54 -21.32
C ASP A 220 11.00 3.70 -21.41
N TYR A 221 10.88 2.38 -21.30
CA TYR A 221 12.06 1.51 -21.29
C TYR A 221 12.73 1.40 -22.67
N LYS A 222 12.06 1.86 -23.75
CA LYS A 222 12.59 1.78 -25.12
C LYS A 222 13.54 2.94 -25.43
N ASP A 223 13.30 4.12 -24.87
CA ASP A 223 14.12 5.32 -25.14
C ASP A 223 14.74 5.98 -23.90
N GLY A 224 14.38 5.52 -22.70
CA GLY A 224 14.90 5.99 -21.41
C GLY A 224 14.30 7.32 -20.92
N ARG A 225 13.36 7.93 -21.65
CA ARG A 225 12.75 9.20 -21.25
C ARG A 225 11.75 9.01 -20.13
N SER A 226 11.68 9.99 -19.24
CA SER A 226 10.76 10.00 -18.10
C SER A 226 9.68 11.06 -18.28
N TYR A 227 8.49 10.76 -17.77
CA TYR A 227 7.27 11.55 -17.94
C TYR A 227 6.55 11.69 -16.60
N ALA A 228 6.16 12.92 -16.26
CA ALA A 228 5.22 13.22 -15.21
C ALA A 228 3.80 12.91 -15.71
N LEU A 229 3.03 12.24 -14.86
CA LEU A 229 1.60 12.00 -15.06
C LEU A 229 0.86 12.74 -13.95
N TYR A 230 -0.08 13.63 -14.27
CA TYR A 230 -0.77 14.37 -13.21
C TYR A 230 -2.15 14.85 -13.60
N SER A 231 -3.07 14.87 -12.62
CA SER A 231 -4.37 15.54 -12.75
C SER A 231 -4.26 17.04 -12.42
N ASN A 232 -5.05 17.85 -13.09
CA ASN A 232 -4.96 19.33 -13.04
C ASN A 232 -5.93 19.96 -12.03
N GLY A 233 -6.04 19.41 -10.82
CA GLY A 233 -6.91 19.92 -9.74
C GLY A 233 -8.41 19.68 -9.94
N ASP A 234 -9.24 20.00 -8.95
CA ASP A 234 -10.67 19.61 -8.92
C ASP A 234 -11.65 20.65 -9.49
N ARG A 235 -11.12 21.72 -10.09
CA ARG A 235 -11.95 22.78 -10.69
C ARG A 235 -12.48 22.36 -12.06
N VAL A 236 -13.56 22.98 -12.50
CA VAL A 236 -14.20 22.68 -13.81
C VAL A 236 -13.24 22.92 -14.97
N GLU A 237 -12.34 23.88 -14.82
CA GLU A 237 -11.29 24.21 -15.79
C GLU A 237 -10.10 23.23 -15.75
N GLY A 238 -9.98 22.42 -14.68
CA GLY A 238 -8.83 21.58 -14.33
C GLY A 238 -9.04 20.07 -14.49
N ARG A 239 -10.02 19.64 -15.28
CA ARG A 239 -10.51 18.24 -15.34
C ARG A 239 -9.68 17.29 -16.21
N ASP A 240 -8.42 17.65 -16.43
CA ASP A 240 -7.56 16.94 -17.36
C ASP A 240 -6.46 16.18 -16.64
N VAL A 241 -5.98 15.13 -17.30
CA VAL A 241 -4.75 14.45 -16.94
C VAL A 241 -3.71 14.68 -18.02
N TYR A 242 -2.48 14.98 -17.62
CA TYR A 242 -1.37 15.29 -18.50
C TYR A 242 -0.34 14.17 -18.53
N ILE A 243 0.26 13.96 -19.70
CA ILE A 243 1.55 13.28 -19.87
C ILE A 243 2.55 14.36 -20.26
N THR A 244 3.51 14.65 -19.40
CA THR A 244 4.49 15.71 -19.62
C THR A 244 5.90 15.16 -19.51
N ARG A 245 6.72 15.31 -20.55
CA ARG A 245 8.11 14.86 -20.57
C ARG A 245 8.97 15.70 -19.63
N TYR A 246 9.86 15.05 -18.89
CA TYR A 246 10.93 15.71 -18.14
C TYR A 246 12.13 16.05 -19.02
N ASN A 247 12.92 17.06 -18.62
CA ASN A 247 14.26 17.26 -19.16
C ASN A 247 15.17 16.03 -18.92
N SER A 248 16.31 15.97 -19.61
CA SER A 248 17.27 14.84 -19.55
C SER A 248 17.72 14.50 -18.12
N ASN A 249 17.79 15.51 -17.25
CA ASN A 249 18.28 15.36 -15.88
C ASN A 249 17.15 15.03 -14.90
N ILE A 250 15.90 14.96 -15.37
CA ILE A 250 14.70 14.64 -14.59
C ILE A 250 14.48 15.59 -13.41
N THR A 251 14.74 16.88 -13.61
CA THR A 251 14.53 17.92 -12.60
C THR A 251 13.30 18.78 -12.87
N LEU A 252 12.93 18.98 -14.13
CA LEU A 252 11.82 19.86 -14.51
C LEU A 252 11.05 19.29 -15.71
N PRO A 253 9.70 19.39 -15.72
CA PRO A 253 8.90 19.13 -16.90
C PRO A 253 9.19 20.14 -18.01
N GLU A 254 9.29 19.69 -19.27
CA GLU A 254 9.67 20.54 -20.41
C GLU A 254 8.65 20.57 -21.55
N GLU A 255 7.88 19.50 -21.76
CA GLU A 255 6.96 19.39 -22.89
C GLU A 255 5.70 18.58 -22.53
N VAL A 256 4.51 19.15 -22.77
CA VAL A 256 3.25 18.39 -22.71
C VAL A 256 3.15 17.50 -23.94
N VAL A 257 3.22 16.19 -23.74
CA VAL A 257 3.16 15.18 -24.81
C VAL A 257 1.71 14.84 -25.16
N TYR A 258 0.86 14.73 -24.14
CA TYR A 258 -0.55 14.46 -24.32
C TYR A 258 -1.38 14.99 -23.17
N ARG A 259 -2.67 15.22 -23.45
CA ARG A 259 -3.69 15.62 -22.48
C ARG A 259 -4.91 14.74 -22.68
N PHE A 260 -5.45 14.17 -21.61
CA PHE A 260 -6.74 13.48 -21.56
C PHE A 260 -7.81 14.49 -21.10
N PRO A 261 -8.60 15.07 -22.02
CA PRO A 261 -9.46 16.18 -21.66
C PRO A 261 -10.80 15.72 -21.07
N LYS A 262 -11.25 16.41 -20.01
CA LYS A 262 -12.66 16.39 -19.52
C LYS A 262 -13.20 15.02 -19.08
N PHE A 263 -12.36 14.15 -18.54
CA PHE A 263 -12.81 12.86 -17.97
C PHE A 263 -12.96 12.86 -16.44
N ASP A 264 -12.53 13.93 -15.76
CA ASP A 264 -12.55 14.01 -14.29
C ASP A 264 -11.79 12.81 -13.67
N LEU A 265 -10.57 12.58 -14.15
CA LEU A 265 -9.69 11.48 -13.76
C LEU A 265 -8.54 11.94 -12.84
N GLU A 266 -8.01 10.99 -12.08
CA GLU A 266 -6.90 11.13 -11.14
C GLU A 266 -6.11 9.82 -11.02
N ALA A 267 -5.18 9.76 -10.07
CA ALA A 267 -4.37 8.60 -9.76
C ALA A 267 -3.67 7.93 -10.99
N PRO A 268 -2.99 8.68 -11.86
CA PRO A 268 -2.54 8.16 -13.14
C PRO A 268 -1.30 7.26 -13.03
N THR A 269 -1.29 6.18 -13.80
CA THR A 269 -0.11 5.35 -14.07
C THR A 269 -0.14 4.83 -15.51
N ILE A 270 1.02 4.44 -16.05
CA ILE A 270 1.13 3.84 -17.39
C ILE A 270 1.85 2.50 -17.26
N ILE A 271 1.31 1.48 -17.93
CA ILE A 271 2.02 0.23 -18.21
C ILE A 271 2.34 0.13 -19.70
N GLN A 272 3.57 -0.28 -20.01
CA GLN A 272 4.06 -0.39 -21.37
C GLN A 272 4.33 -1.86 -21.71
N THR A 273 3.87 -2.31 -22.87
CA THR A 273 4.18 -3.61 -23.46
C THR A 273 5.22 -3.45 -24.58
N GLU A 274 5.52 -4.52 -25.31
CA GLU A 274 6.35 -4.41 -26.51
C GLU A 274 5.68 -3.57 -27.60
N ASP A 275 4.34 -3.56 -27.64
CA ASP A 275 3.59 -2.98 -28.75
C ASP A 275 2.77 -1.74 -28.34
N SER A 276 2.45 -1.56 -27.07
CA SER A 276 1.44 -0.56 -26.65
C SER A 276 1.71 0.06 -25.28
N TYR A 277 1.04 1.19 -25.05
CA TYR A 277 0.93 1.86 -23.76
C TYR A 277 -0.51 1.79 -23.28
N TYR A 278 -0.69 1.50 -22.00
CA TYR A 278 -1.98 1.55 -21.32
C TYR A 278 -1.91 2.53 -20.15
N ALA A 279 -2.65 3.63 -20.24
CA ALA A 279 -2.78 4.60 -19.14
C ALA A 279 -3.97 4.21 -18.27
N ILE A 280 -3.75 4.04 -16.97
CA ILE A 280 -4.72 3.56 -15.99
C ILE A 280 -4.98 4.69 -14.98
N MET A 281 -6.24 5.00 -14.73
CA MET A 281 -6.66 6.15 -13.92
C MET A 281 -7.97 5.86 -13.18
N SER A 282 -8.14 6.43 -11.99
CA SER A 282 -9.44 6.44 -11.30
C SER A 282 -10.21 7.71 -11.64
N HIS A 283 -11.51 7.71 -11.40
CA HIS A 283 -12.29 8.94 -11.34
C HIS A 283 -12.04 9.70 -10.04
N LYS A 284 -12.41 10.98 -10.02
CA LYS A 284 -12.30 11.88 -8.86
C LYS A 284 -13.42 11.69 -7.86
N THR A 285 -13.24 10.75 -6.93
CA THR A 285 -14.18 10.48 -5.84
C THR A 285 -13.52 10.56 -4.46
N GLY A 286 -12.34 11.19 -4.38
CA GLY A 286 -11.52 11.24 -3.17
C GLY A 286 -11.14 9.83 -2.73
N TYR A 287 -11.21 9.55 -1.42
CA TYR A 287 -10.93 8.22 -0.87
C TYR A 287 -11.99 7.16 -1.17
N ARG A 288 -13.11 7.51 -1.83
CA ARG A 288 -14.12 6.52 -2.23
C ARG A 288 -13.62 5.75 -3.46
N PRO A 289 -13.71 4.42 -3.49
CA PRO A 289 -13.32 3.66 -4.67
C PRO A 289 -14.31 3.88 -5.80
N ASN A 290 -13.83 3.74 -7.04
CA ASN A 290 -14.64 3.81 -8.26
C ASN A 290 -14.14 2.79 -9.30
N ASN A 291 -14.82 2.70 -10.43
CA ASN A 291 -14.37 1.85 -11.52
C ASN A 291 -13.20 2.52 -12.25
N VAL A 292 -11.99 2.01 -12.03
CA VAL A 292 -10.76 2.44 -12.70
C VAL A 292 -10.88 2.15 -14.18
N VAL A 293 -10.42 3.08 -14.99
CA VAL A 293 -10.42 2.99 -16.45
C VAL A 293 -9.01 2.88 -17.00
N ALA A 294 -8.88 2.28 -18.17
CA ALA A 294 -7.69 2.30 -18.98
C ALA A 294 -7.95 2.92 -20.36
N PHE A 295 -6.89 3.49 -20.92
CA PHE A 295 -6.80 3.97 -22.30
C PHE A 295 -5.63 3.26 -22.96
N ARG A 296 -5.72 2.95 -24.26
CA ARG A 296 -4.64 2.29 -25.02
C ARG A 296 -4.14 3.18 -26.15
N ALA A 297 -2.83 3.21 -26.37
CA ALA A 297 -2.19 3.87 -27.52
C ALA A 297 -0.91 3.14 -27.97
N ASP A 298 -0.50 3.35 -29.23
CA ASP A 298 0.80 2.89 -29.76
C ASP A 298 1.93 3.90 -29.57
N SER A 299 1.58 5.13 -29.16
CA SER A 299 2.51 6.22 -28.84
C SER A 299 1.97 7.03 -27.68
N LEU A 300 2.85 7.56 -26.81
CA LEU A 300 2.46 8.44 -25.72
C LEU A 300 1.75 9.71 -26.21
N ALA A 301 2.07 10.20 -27.41
CA ALA A 301 1.41 11.34 -28.05
C ALA A 301 0.01 10.99 -28.60
N GLY A 302 -0.40 9.72 -28.50
CA GLY A 302 -1.66 9.22 -29.00
C GLY A 302 -1.63 8.83 -30.50
N PRO A 303 -2.81 8.63 -31.10
CA PRO A 303 -4.14 8.78 -30.48
C PRO A 303 -4.37 7.72 -29.39
N TRP A 304 -4.98 8.15 -28.28
CA TRP A 304 -5.45 7.25 -27.22
C TRP A 304 -6.88 6.77 -27.51
N SER A 305 -7.20 5.53 -27.14
CA SER A 305 -8.54 4.96 -27.25
C SER A 305 -9.58 5.71 -26.41
N MET A 306 -10.86 5.37 -26.56
CA MET A 306 -11.84 5.66 -25.50
C MET A 306 -11.49 4.89 -24.22
N PRO A 307 -11.84 5.42 -23.03
CA PRO A 307 -11.64 4.69 -21.78
C PRO A 307 -12.47 3.42 -21.73
N PHE A 308 -11.93 2.38 -21.09
CA PHE A 308 -12.64 1.15 -20.80
C PHE A 308 -12.34 0.68 -19.37
N LEU A 309 -13.27 -0.06 -18.75
CA LEU A 309 -13.09 -0.55 -17.39
C LEU A 309 -12.01 -1.63 -17.33
N VAL A 310 -11.16 -1.57 -16.30
CA VAL A 310 -10.08 -2.57 -16.11
C VAL A 310 -10.55 -3.80 -15.32
N ALA A 311 -11.69 -3.73 -14.64
CA ALA A 311 -12.26 -4.80 -13.84
C ALA A 311 -13.77 -4.91 -14.09
N LEU A 312 -14.38 -5.98 -13.56
CA LEU A 312 -15.83 -6.14 -13.64
C LEU A 312 -16.54 -4.91 -13.01
N PRO A 313 -17.57 -4.36 -13.67
CA PRO A 313 -18.37 -3.26 -13.12
C PRO A 313 -18.89 -3.56 -11.72
N TYR A 314 -19.18 -2.51 -10.95
CA TYR A 314 -19.73 -2.58 -9.58
C TYR A 314 -18.79 -3.18 -8.52
N THR A 315 -17.68 -3.81 -8.91
CA THR A 315 -16.59 -4.13 -7.98
C THR A 315 -15.82 -2.88 -7.55
N ARG A 316 -15.91 -1.78 -8.35
CA ARG A 316 -15.10 -0.57 -8.19
C ARG A 316 -13.62 -0.92 -8.12
N THR A 317 -13.20 -1.74 -9.07
CA THR A 317 -11.83 -2.28 -9.14
C THR A 317 -11.47 -3.02 -7.86
N PHE A 318 -12.40 -3.83 -7.36
CA PHE A 318 -12.30 -4.55 -6.09
C PHE A 318 -12.07 -3.61 -4.89
N SER A 319 -12.77 -2.47 -4.87
CA SER A 319 -12.61 -1.39 -3.89
C SER A 319 -11.17 -0.90 -3.77
N THR A 320 -10.55 -0.59 -4.91
CA THR A 320 -9.19 -0.01 -4.99
C THR A 320 -9.16 1.27 -5.81
N GLN A 321 -8.11 2.06 -5.61
CA GLN A 321 -7.73 3.18 -6.47
C GLN A 321 -6.32 2.94 -7.01
N SER A 322 -6.05 3.29 -8.27
CA SER A 322 -4.74 3.09 -8.89
C SER A 322 -3.63 3.85 -8.16
N SER A 323 -2.42 3.31 -8.19
CA SER A 323 -1.23 3.95 -7.63
C SER A 323 -0.02 3.77 -8.55
N PHE A 324 0.23 2.54 -9.00
CA PHE A 324 1.36 2.21 -9.85
C PHE A 324 1.07 0.97 -10.69
N ALA A 325 1.82 0.78 -11.76
CA ALA A 325 1.81 -0.45 -12.55
C ALA A 325 3.24 -0.94 -12.76
N LEU A 326 3.47 -2.23 -12.54
CA LEU A 326 4.80 -2.82 -12.61
C LEU A 326 4.88 -3.86 -13.72
N ARG A 327 5.85 -3.68 -14.63
CA ARG A 327 6.25 -4.70 -15.60
C ARG A 327 7.36 -5.56 -15.00
N ILE A 328 7.19 -6.87 -15.04
CA ILE A 328 8.14 -7.87 -14.56
C ILE A 328 8.65 -8.62 -15.77
N ASN A 329 9.89 -8.37 -16.16
CA ASN A 329 10.51 -9.06 -17.29
C ASN A 329 11.16 -10.36 -16.82
N GLY A 330 10.36 -11.42 -16.78
CA GLY A 330 10.81 -12.75 -16.39
C GLY A 330 11.45 -13.52 -17.53
N THR A 331 12.31 -14.48 -17.17
CA THR A 331 12.99 -15.38 -18.13
C THR A 331 12.07 -16.28 -18.94
N LYS A 332 10.82 -16.49 -18.50
CA LYS A 332 9.83 -17.31 -19.22
C LYS A 332 8.65 -16.51 -19.76
N LYS A 333 8.21 -15.49 -19.01
CA LYS A 333 7.15 -14.59 -19.44
C LYS A 333 7.34 -13.19 -18.86
N THR A 334 6.88 -12.18 -19.60
CA THR A 334 6.64 -10.86 -19.02
C THR A 334 5.30 -10.89 -18.30
N SER A 335 5.27 -10.40 -17.07
CA SER A 335 4.04 -10.23 -16.28
C SER A 335 3.83 -8.77 -15.93
N TYR A 336 2.58 -8.43 -15.65
CA TYR A 336 2.19 -7.07 -15.28
C TYR A 336 1.41 -7.11 -13.97
N LEU A 337 1.71 -6.19 -13.06
CA LEU A 337 0.98 -6.03 -11.80
C LEU A 337 0.33 -4.65 -11.75
N TYR A 338 -0.95 -4.64 -11.43
CA TYR A 338 -1.66 -3.48 -10.93
C TYR A 338 -1.33 -3.31 -9.44
N MET A 339 -0.96 -2.11 -9.04
CA MET A 339 -0.82 -1.72 -7.64
C MET A 339 -1.83 -0.63 -7.34
N GLY A 340 -2.73 -0.92 -6.42
CA GLY A 340 -3.70 0.05 -5.93
C GLY A 340 -3.80 0.06 -4.40
N ASP A 341 -4.40 1.12 -3.89
CA ASP A 341 -4.71 1.29 -2.49
C ASP A 341 -6.20 1.00 -2.24
N THR A 342 -6.48 0.23 -1.20
CA THR A 342 -7.81 0.15 -0.59
C THR A 342 -7.83 1.14 0.57
N TRP A 343 -8.22 2.37 0.26
CA TRP A 343 -8.23 3.47 1.21
C TRP A 343 -9.22 3.28 2.35
N ASP A 344 -8.85 3.78 3.53
CA ASP A 344 -9.75 3.87 4.66
C ASP A 344 -9.86 5.28 5.21
N SER A 345 -10.92 5.99 4.81
CA SER A 345 -11.12 7.38 5.19
C SER A 345 -11.52 7.59 6.65
N LEU A 346 -11.92 6.52 7.37
CA LEU A 346 -12.22 6.60 8.81
C LEU A 346 -10.94 6.48 9.63
N ASP A 347 -9.96 5.72 9.13
CA ASP A 347 -8.64 5.59 9.74
C ASP A 347 -7.61 5.29 8.64
N HIS A 348 -6.91 6.32 8.18
CA HIS A 348 -5.97 6.20 7.06
C HIS A 348 -4.83 5.22 7.33
N SER A 349 -4.46 5.00 8.60
CA SER A 349 -3.47 4.00 9.00
C SER A 349 -3.93 2.56 8.73
N GLU A 350 -5.24 2.36 8.57
CA GLU A 350 -5.86 1.09 8.23
C GLU A 350 -6.09 0.88 6.72
N SER A 351 -5.62 1.80 5.88
CA SER A 351 -5.56 1.60 4.43
C SER A 351 -4.71 0.36 4.11
N ARG A 352 -4.98 -0.27 2.95
CA ARG A 352 -4.32 -1.52 2.54
C ARG A 352 -3.74 -1.40 1.14
N ASN A 353 -2.71 -2.18 0.88
CA ASN A 353 -2.16 -2.36 -0.45
C ASN A 353 -2.81 -3.56 -1.14
N THR A 354 -3.25 -3.36 -2.38
CA THR A 354 -3.95 -4.36 -3.17
C THR A 354 -3.25 -4.52 -4.50
N TRP A 355 -2.47 -5.58 -4.62
CA TRP A 355 -1.69 -5.89 -5.82
C TRP A 355 -2.35 -7.03 -6.58
N LEU A 356 -2.59 -6.86 -7.87
CA LEU A 356 -3.28 -7.84 -8.68
C LEU A 356 -2.56 -8.04 -10.02
N PRO A 357 -2.44 -9.28 -10.53
CA PRO A 357 -1.98 -9.51 -11.89
C PRO A 357 -2.89 -8.82 -12.92
N MET A 358 -2.28 -8.28 -13.98
CA MET A 358 -2.99 -7.78 -15.15
C MET A 358 -2.81 -8.73 -16.33
N GLU A 359 -3.90 -8.99 -17.03
CA GLU A 359 -3.94 -9.73 -18.29
C GLU A 359 -4.09 -8.73 -19.44
N ILE A 360 -3.08 -8.69 -20.32
CA ILE A 360 -3.04 -7.77 -21.47
C ILE A 360 -3.01 -8.58 -22.77
N ASP A 361 -3.89 -8.25 -23.71
CA ASP A 361 -3.92 -8.82 -25.07
C ASP A 361 -3.76 -7.67 -26.07
N ASP A 362 -2.52 -7.39 -26.47
CA ASP A 362 -2.18 -6.28 -27.37
C ASP A 362 -2.84 -6.39 -28.74
N ARG A 363 -3.10 -7.61 -29.22
CA ARG A 363 -3.81 -7.80 -30.50
C ARG A 363 -5.26 -7.33 -30.44
N LYS A 364 -5.86 -7.37 -29.25
CA LYS A 364 -7.22 -6.85 -29.01
C LYS A 364 -7.22 -5.45 -28.41
N GLY A 365 -6.07 -4.96 -27.94
CA GLY A 365 -5.94 -3.69 -27.22
C GLY A 365 -6.65 -3.71 -25.87
N THR A 366 -6.74 -4.87 -25.20
CA THR A 366 -7.49 -5.03 -23.95
C THR A 366 -6.56 -5.25 -22.76
N LEU A 367 -6.91 -4.64 -21.63
CA LEU A 367 -6.31 -4.89 -20.32
C LEU A 367 -7.42 -5.26 -19.34
N SER A 368 -7.18 -6.30 -18.53
CA SER A 368 -8.11 -6.69 -17.47
C SER A 368 -7.37 -7.06 -16.18
N ILE A 369 -8.03 -6.82 -15.05
CA ILE A 369 -7.56 -7.09 -13.70
C ILE A 369 -8.56 -8.05 -13.08
N ALA A 370 -8.05 -9.20 -12.62
CA ALA A 370 -8.85 -10.20 -11.93
C ALA A 370 -8.42 -10.31 -10.47
N TRP A 371 -9.41 -10.52 -9.59
CA TRP A 371 -9.14 -10.72 -8.18
C TRP A 371 -8.58 -12.12 -7.91
N HIS A 372 -7.48 -12.17 -7.16
CA HIS A 372 -6.88 -13.40 -6.64
C HIS A 372 -6.59 -13.20 -5.16
N ASP A 373 -7.33 -13.90 -4.30
CA ASP A 373 -7.18 -13.83 -2.83
C ASP A 373 -5.73 -14.01 -2.36
N VAL A 374 -5.03 -15.00 -2.95
CA VAL A 374 -3.67 -15.39 -2.62
C VAL A 374 -3.01 -15.88 -3.90
N PHE A 375 -1.82 -15.36 -4.22
CA PHE A 375 -1.04 -15.86 -5.35
C PHE A 375 0.45 -15.85 -5.06
N ASN A 376 1.16 -16.77 -5.70
CA ASN A 376 2.61 -16.81 -5.71
C ASN A 376 3.12 -16.19 -7.01
N LEU A 377 4.14 -15.34 -6.91
CA LEU A 377 4.81 -14.70 -8.03
C LEU A 377 6.30 -15.05 -7.99
N ASN A 378 6.80 -15.64 -9.06
CA ASN A 378 8.22 -15.87 -9.26
C ASN A 378 8.76 -14.79 -10.19
N ILE A 379 9.37 -13.75 -9.62
CA ILE A 379 9.89 -12.60 -10.37
C ILE A 379 10.97 -12.99 -11.41
N LYS A 380 11.76 -14.04 -11.17
CA LYS A 380 12.84 -14.47 -12.06
C LYS A 380 12.30 -15.07 -13.35
N THR A 381 11.22 -15.84 -13.23
CA THR A 381 10.54 -16.45 -14.39
C THR A 381 9.45 -15.55 -14.96
N GLY A 382 8.96 -14.61 -14.15
CA GLY A 382 7.76 -13.82 -14.40
C GLY A 382 6.47 -14.61 -14.21
N GLU A 383 6.52 -15.91 -13.90
CA GLU A 383 5.35 -16.74 -13.70
C GLU A 383 4.66 -16.39 -12.37
N TRP A 384 3.33 -16.32 -12.38
CA TRP A 384 2.52 -16.23 -11.19
C TRP A 384 1.40 -17.27 -11.26
N LYS A 385 0.91 -17.71 -10.10
CA LYS A 385 -0.21 -18.65 -10.00
C LYS A 385 -1.07 -18.35 -8.77
N PRO A 386 -2.40 -18.45 -8.88
CA PRO A 386 -3.26 -18.41 -7.69
C PRO A 386 -2.97 -19.63 -6.82
N ILE A 387 -3.13 -19.47 -5.51
CA ILE A 387 -3.10 -20.58 -4.56
C ILE A 387 -4.51 -21.11 -4.39
N GLU A 388 -4.68 -22.42 -4.47
CA GLU A 388 -5.99 -23.05 -4.25
C GLU A 388 -6.25 -23.25 -2.76
N GLY A 389 -7.42 -22.79 -2.31
CA GLY A 389 -7.90 -23.00 -0.94
C GLY A 389 -9.17 -23.83 -0.91
N ARG A 390 -9.53 -24.32 0.28
CA ARG A 390 -10.76 -25.07 0.50
C ARG A 390 -11.90 -24.15 0.92
N SER A 391 -13.03 -24.22 0.21
CA SER A 391 -14.23 -23.42 0.52
C SER A 391 -15.10 -24.07 1.60
N TYR A 392 -15.62 -23.23 2.51
CA TYR A 392 -16.59 -23.57 3.55
C TYR A 392 -17.76 -22.61 3.46
N TRP A 393 -18.92 -23.12 3.05
CA TRP A 393 -20.08 -22.31 2.68
C TRP A 393 -21.00 -21.99 3.86
N ALA A 394 -21.57 -20.78 3.87
CA ALA A 394 -22.47 -20.33 4.92
C ALA A 394 -23.74 -21.17 5.04
N LYS A 395 -24.21 -21.82 3.96
CA LYS A 395 -25.32 -22.79 4.02
C LYS A 395 -25.10 -23.96 4.98
N HIS A 396 -23.85 -24.21 5.38
CA HIS A 396 -23.47 -25.24 6.35
C HIS A 396 -22.97 -24.65 7.68
N ALA A 397 -22.93 -23.32 7.80
CA ALA A 397 -22.57 -22.64 9.04
C ALA A 397 -23.70 -22.76 10.07
N ARG A 398 -23.34 -22.60 11.33
CA ARG A 398 -24.30 -22.44 12.44
C ARG A 398 -24.48 -20.96 12.74
N THR A 399 -25.62 -20.58 13.27
CA THR A 399 -25.87 -19.21 13.73
C THR A 399 -26.26 -19.19 15.21
N THR A 400 -26.01 -18.06 15.87
CA THR A 400 -26.47 -17.80 17.25
C THR A 400 -27.10 -16.42 17.35
N GLY A 401 -27.96 -16.23 18.34
CA GLY A 401 -28.67 -14.96 18.52
C GLY A 401 -29.64 -14.70 17.38
N ASN A 402 -29.58 -13.50 16.79
CA ASN A 402 -30.45 -13.08 15.70
C ASN A 402 -29.87 -13.34 14.32
N ALA A 403 -28.69 -13.97 14.22
CA ALA A 403 -28.08 -14.29 12.95
C ALA A 403 -28.81 -15.47 12.30
N TYR A 404 -28.98 -15.43 10.99
CA TYR A 404 -29.72 -16.45 10.25
C TYR A 404 -29.09 -16.67 8.87
N LEU A 405 -29.44 -17.80 8.27
CA LEU A 405 -29.08 -18.12 6.89
C LEU A 405 -30.19 -17.63 5.98
N GLN A 406 -29.86 -16.76 5.03
CA GLN A 406 -30.80 -16.15 4.11
C GLN A 406 -30.54 -16.60 2.68
N GLU A 407 -31.60 -16.81 1.91
CA GLU A 407 -31.50 -17.01 0.47
C GLU A 407 -30.85 -15.78 -0.19
N ALA A 408 -29.85 -16.05 -1.01
CA ALA A 408 -29.08 -15.07 -1.77
C ALA A 408 -28.78 -15.66 -3.15
N ILE A 409 -29.72 -15.50 -4.09
CA ILE A 409 -29.67 -16.13 -5.42
C ILE A 409 -28.44 -15.73 -6.26
N PHE A 410 -27.80 -14.61 -5.93
CA PHE A 410 -26.58 -14.13 -6.58
C PHE A 410 -25.30 -14.78 -6.01
N ALA A 411 -25.38 -15.39 -4.83
CA ALA A 411 -24.25 -16.05 -4.18
C ALA A 411 -24.05 -17.46 -4.75
N GLY A 412 -22.81 -17.93 -4.81
CA GLY A 412 -22.43 -19.21 -5.40
C GLY A 412 -23.06 -20.44 -4.73
N SER A 413 -23.51 -20.34 -3.47
CA SER A 413 -24.29 -21.40 -2.82
C SER A 413 -25.79 -21.13 -2.68
N GLY A 414 -26.25 -19.97 -3.15
CA GLY A 414 -27.63 -19.51 -3.00
C GLY A 414 -27.99 -19.04 -1.58
N VAL A 415 -27.05 -19.03 -0.63
CA VAL A 415 -27.29 -18.71 0.78
C VAL A 415 -26.12 -17.92 1.36
N MET A 416 -26.43 -16.93 2.20
CA MET A 416 -25.46 -16.18 3.01
C MET A 416 -25.86 -16.19 4.49
N GLY A 417 -24.87 -16.09 5.38
CA GLY A 417 -25.09 -15.84 6.80
C GLY A 417 -25.19 -14.34 7.05
N THR A 418 -26.32 -13.89 7.61
CA THR A 418 -26.64 -12.48 7.84
C THR A 418 -27.08 -12.24 9.29
N GLY A 419 -27.42 -10.98 9.62
CA GLY A 419 -27.86 -10.56 10.95
C GLY A 419 -26.73 -10.56 11.99
N ILE A 420 -25.47 -10.45 11.55
CA ILE A 420 -24.30 -10.42 12.43
C ILE A 420 -24.26 -9.07 13.17
N PHE A 421 -24.28 -9.11 14.49
CA PHE A 421 -24.31 -7.91 15.32
C PHE A 421 -23.65 -8.14 16.69
N GLY A 422 -22.65 -7.34 17.00
CA GLY A 422 -21.94 -7.38 18.28
C GLY A 422 -21.45 -8.78 18.65
N ASN A 423 -21.46 -9.10 19.95
CA ASN A 423 -21.06 -10.41 20.46
C ASN A 423 -22.25 -11.39 20.67
N THR A 424 -23.49 -10.96 20.42
CA THR A 424 -24.70 -11.76 20.67
C THR A 424 -25.22 -12.47 19.43
N SER A 425 -24.96 -11.93 18.24
CA SER A 425 -25.49 -12.42 16.97
C SER A 425 -24.35 -12.79 16.01
N LYS A 426 -24.13 -14.09 15.80
CA LYS A 426 -22.89 -14.63 15.21
C LYS A 426 -23.15 -15.70 14.16
N VAL A 427 -22.23 -15.82 13.20
CA VAL A 427 -22.13 -16.94 12.25
C VAL A 427 -20.88 -17.76 12.57
N VAL A 428 -20.99 -19.08 12.56
CA VAL A 428 -19.95 -20.00 13.03
C VAL A 428 -19.66 -21.06 11.97
N PHE A 429 -18.40 -21.13 11.55
CA PHE A 429 -17.90 -22.11 10.59
C PHE A 429 -17.04 -23.17 11.32
N GLU A 430 -17.11 -24.41 10.85
CA GLU A 430 -16.14 -25.45 11.19
C GLU A 430 -15.23 -25.68 9.98
N VAL A 431 -13.92 -25.50 10.16
CA VAL A 431 -12.92 -25.58 9.09
C VAL A 431 -11.78 -26.55 9.44
N ASP A 432 -11.16 -27.15 8.44
CA ASP A 432 -9.95 -27.96 8.63
C ASP A 432 -8.70 -27.06 8.61
N GLY A 433 -7.85 -27.22 9.62
CA GLY A 433 -6.56 -26.55 9.77
C GLY A 433 -5.38 -27.53 9.70
N ALA A 434 -4.21 -26.98 9.38
CA ALA A 434 -2.96 -27.68 9.17
C ALA A 434 -2.03 -27.66 10.40
N GLY A 435 -2.39 -26.92 11.46
CA GLY A 435 -1.55 -26.76 12.66
C GLY A 435 -0.52 -25.64 12.56
N LYS A 436 -0.77 -24.66 11.68
CA LYS A 436 0.07 -23.48 11.43
C LYS A 436 -0.85 -22.29 11.09
N ASP A 437 -0.27 -21.11 11.04
CA ASP A 437 -0.95 -19.94 10.50
C ASP A 437 -1.36 -20.17 9.05
N GLN A 438 -2.61 -19.86 8.72
CA GLN A 438 -3.18 -20.04 7.39
C GLN A 438 -3.96 -18.80 6.99
N TRP A 439 -3.82 -18.40 5.73
CA TRP A 439 -4.67 -17.37 5.16
C TRP A 439 -6.09 -17.90 5.05
N VAL A 440 -7.04 -17.08 5.48
CA VAL A 440 -8.48 -17.33 5.37
C VAL A 440 -9.12 -16.10 4.73
N SER A 441 -9.73 -16.28 3.56
CA SER A 441 -10.51 -15.24 2.90
C SER A 441 -11.97 -15.36 3.26
N PHE A 442 -12.54 -14.24 3.70
CA PHE A 442 -13.93 -14.10 4.07
C PHE A 442 -14.66 -13.47 2.89
N TYR A 443 -15.45 -14.25 2.16
CA TYR A 443 -16.28 -13.73 1.07
C TYR A 443 -17.54 -13.11 1.65
N HIS A 444 -17.74 -11.83 1.39
CA HIS A 444 -18.76 -11.03 2.04
C HIS A 444 -19.47 -10.06 1.12
N GLN A 445 -20.64 -9.62 1.59
CA GLN A 445 -21.38 -8.49 1.05
C GLN A 445 -21.67 -7.50 2.19
N ASN A 446 -21.42 -6.23 1.90
CA ASN A 446 -21.79 -5.11 2.74
C ASN A 446 -22.45 -4.03 1.87
N ILE A 447 -23.76 -3.86 1.95
CA ILE A 447 -24.50 -2.96 1.06
C ILE A 447 -24.76 -1.57 1.64
N ASP A 448 -24.02 -1.14 2.66
CA ASP A 448 -24.32 0.10 3.38
C ASP A 448 -24.21 1.38 2.53
N ASP A 449 -23.37 1.39 1.47
CA ASP A 449 -23.27 2.49 0.49
C ASP A 449 -24.30 2.36 -0.66
N MET A 450 -24.98 1.21 -0.78
CA MET A 450 -26.07 0.96 -1.72
C MET A 450 -25.74 1.21 -3.21
N GLY A 451 -24.45 1.36 -3.58
CA GLY A 451 -24.01 1.66 -4.95
C GLY A 451 -23.95 3.16 -5.29
N PHE A 452 -24.24 4.05 -4.35
CA PHE A 452 -24.12 5.50 -4.57
C PHE A 452 -22.67 5.99 -4.63
N GLY A 453 -21.70 5.14 -4.27
CA GLY A 453 -20.27 5.30 -4.51
C GLY A 453 -19.89 5.60 -5.96
N ASP A 454 -20.73 5.17 -6.91
CA ASP A 454 -20.48 5.39 -8.34
C ASP A 454 -20.90 6.80 -8.81
N GLN A 455 -21.52 7.63 -7.96
CA GLN A 455 -21.96 8.99 -8.31
C GLN A 455 -20.95 10.05 -7.83
N PRO A 456 -20.45 10.93 -8.72
CA PRO A 456 -19.83 12.18 -8.31
C PRO A 456 -20.82 12.94 -7.42
N TYR A 457 -20.40 13.37 -6.22
CA TYR A 457 -21.22 14.12 -5.25
C TYR A 457 -22.32 13.34 -4.50
N GLY A 458 -22.23 12.00 -4.42
CA GLY A 458 -23.26 11.12 -3.83
C GLY A 458 -23.87 11.62 -2.50
N ASN A 459 -25.09 12.18 -2.58
CA ASN A 459 -25.94 12.46 -1.42
C ASN A 459 -26.72 11.19 -1.04
N PRO A 460 -26.79 10.81 0.26
CA PRO A 460 -27.56 9.64 0.69
C PRO A 460 -29.05 9.86 0.52
N ASP A 461 -29.76 8.80 0.14
CA ASP A 461 -31.23 8.74 0.13
C ASP A 461 -31.82 8.58 1.56
N HIS A 462 -30.99 8.73 2.58
CA HIS A 462 -31.44 8.91 3.95
C HIS A 462 -31.39 10.39 4.30
N ILE A 463 -32.56 11.03 4.36
CA ILE A 463 -32.71 12.33 5.01
C ILE A 463 -32.09 12.19 6.42
N ASN A 464 -30.94 12.83 6.66
CA ASN A 464 -30.13 12.80 7.89
C ASN A 464 -29.38 11.49 8.23
N GLY A 465 -29.17 10.56 7.29
CA GLY A 465 -28.38 9.34 7.54
C GLY A 465 -26.87 9.51 7.27
N THR A 466 -26.02 8.89 8.10
CA THR A 466 -24.57 8.77 7.85
C THR A 466 -24.25 7.50 7.06
N TRP A 467 -23.47 7.65 5.98
CA TRP A 467 -22.90 6.54 5.20
C TRP A 467 -21.95 5.67 6.05
N ALA A 468 -21.94 4.35 5.81
CA ALA A 468 -20.93 3.46 6.36
C ALA A 468 -20.09 2.83 5.23
N LEU A 469 -18.84 3.26 5.11
CA LEU A 469 -17.91 2.81 4.05
C LEU A 469 -17.32 1.42 4.32
N ARG A 470 -17.53 0.89 5.53
CA ARG A 470 -17.11 -0.44 5.95
C ARG A 470 -17.94 -0.91 7.14
N ARG A 471 -18.10 -2.22 7.26
CA ARG A 471 -18.44 -2.92 8.49
C ARG A 471 -17.18 -3.54 9.07
N ILE A 472 -17.22 -3.85 10.37
CA ILE A 472 -16.09 -4.49 11.06
C ILE A 472 -16.62 -5.70 11.80
N SER A 473 -16.08 -6.87 11.50
CA SER A 473 -16.43 -8.11 12.18
C SER A 473 -15.33 -8.53 13.16
N SER A 474 -15.74 -9.11 14.29
CA SER A 474 -14.84 -9.87 15.16
C SER A 474 -14.71 -11.28 14.62
N VAL A 475 -13.50 -11.81 14.57
CA VAL A 475 -13.22 -13.20 14.22
C VAL A 475 -12.49 -13.86 15.37
N ILE A 476 -13.11 -14.88 15.96
CA ILE A 476 -12.58 -15.65 17.09
C ILE A 476 -12.34 -17.09 16.63
N VAL A 477 -11.15 -17.61 16.91
CA VAL A 477 -10.74 -18.96 16.53
C VAL A 477 -10.78 -19.86 17.76
N ASN A 478 -11.49 -20.99 17.67
CA ASN A 478 -11.56 -22.02 18.73
C ASN A 478 -11.98 -21.49 20.11
N ASP A 479 -12.92 -20.53 20.14
CA ASP A 479 -13.40 -19.88 21.36
C ASP A 479 -12.33 -19.16 22.19
N ASP A 480 -11.18 -18.84 21.59
CA ASP A 480 -10.17 -18.03 22.24
C ASP A 480 -10.58 -16.55 22.22
N GLU A 481 -11.40 -16.13 23.17
CA GLU A 481 -11.83 -14.74 23.31
C GLU A 481 -10.69 -13.79 23.75
N SER A 482 -9.53 -14.32 24.14
CA SER A 482 -8.34 -13.49 24.41
C SER A 482 -7.70 -12.95 23.14
N THR A 483 -7.97 -13.59 21.99
CA THR A 483 -7.48 -13.19 20.68
C THR A 483 -8.64 -12.86 19.74
N VAL A 484 -8.96 -11.58 19.59
CA VAL A 484 -9.97 -11.10 18.64
C VAL A 484 -9.29 -10.57 17.39
N HIS A 485 -9.51 -11.22 16.25
CA HIS A 485 -9.05 -10.72 14.96
C HIS A 485 -10.08 -9.77 14.37
N THR A 486 -9.63 -8.57 13.98
CA THR A 486 -10.49 -7.55 13.36
C THR A 486 -10.54 -7.73 11.85
N LEU A 487 -11.72 -8.05 11.32
CA LEU A 487 -11.98 -8.18 9.88
C LEU A 487 -12.67 -6.92 9.34
N TYR A 488 -11.97 -6.15 8.52
CA TYR A 488 -12.52 -4.96 7.87
C TYR A 488 -13.19 -5.36 6.56
N GLN A 489 -14.48 -5.05 6.45
CA GLN A 489 -15.32 -5.46 5.32
C GLN A 489 -15.85 -4.20 4.65
N LYS A 490 -15.12 -3.77 3.61
CA LYS A 490 -15.50 -2.61 2.80
C LYS A 490 -16.90 -2.78 2.24
N ASP A 491 -17.56 -1.66 2.01
CA ASP A 491 -18.81 -1.70 1.27
C ASP A 491 -18.61 -2.38 -0.10
N THR A 492 -19.70 -2.95 -0.58
CA THR A 492 -19.85 -3.67 -1.84
C THR A 492 -21.15 -3.20 -2.48
N HIS A 493 -21.23 -3.23 -3.81
CA HIS A 493 -22.52 -3.05 -4.46
C HIS A 493 -23.46 -4.23 -4.14
N LYS A 494 -24.78 -4.00 -4.17
CA LYS A 494 -25.76 -5.10 -4.06
C LYS A 494 -25.46 -6.20 -5.09
N SER A 495 -25.58 -7.44 -4.63
CA SER A 495 -25.28 -8.66 -5.40
C SER A 495 -23.81 -8.85 -5.81
N ILE A 496 -22.91 -7.97 -5.38
CA ILE A 496 -21.46 -8.13 -5.56
C ILE A 496 -20.88 -8.72 -4.28
N ILE A 497 -20.03 -9.72 -4.44
CA ILE A 497 -19.30 -10.38 -3.35
C ILE A 497 -17.82 -10.06 -3.54
N LEU A 498 -17.22 -9.47 -2.52
CA LEU A 498 -15.77 -9.28 -2.44
C LEU A 498 -15.22 -10.19 -1.34
N SER A 499 -13.90 -10.28 -1.22
CA SER A 499 -13.26 -11.02 -0.13
C SER A 499 -12.35 -10.12 0.70
N SER A 500 -12.14 -10.51 1.95
CA SER A 500 -11.19 -9.86 2.85
C SER A 500 -10.39 -10.92 3.62
N PRO A 501 -9.05 -10.87 3.61
CA PRO A 501 -8.23 -11.93 4.17
C PRO A 501 -7.82 -11.67 5.62
N LEU A 502 -7.67 -12.75 6.39
CA LEU A 502 -6.96 -12.77 7.68
C LEU A 502 -5.97 -13.93 7.71
N LEU A 503 -4.82 -13.73 8.36
CA LEU A 503 -3.93 -14.82 8.74
C LEU A 503 -4.36 -15.32 10.11
N LEU A 504 -4.80 -16.58 10.20
CA LEU A 504 -5.38 -17.16 11.41
C LEU A 504 -4.57 -18.36 11.92
N PRO A 505 -4.37 -18.49 13.25
CA PRO A 505 -3.64 -19.61 13.85
C PRO A 505 -4.55 -20.85 13.95
N LEU A 506 -4.59 -21.68 12.90
CA LEU A 506 -5.44 -22.86 12.86
C LEU A 506 -4.70 -24.10 13.39
N LYS A 507 -5.30 -24.79 14.37
CA LYS A 507 -4.82 -26.07 14.89
C LYS A 507 -4.95 -27.18 13.84
N LYS A 508 -4.20 -28.26 13.98
CA LYS A 508 -4.34 -29.41 13.07
C LYS A 508 -5.70 -30.08 13.29
N GLY A 509 -6.46 -30.32 12.22
CA GLY A 509 -7.80 -30.91 12.29
C GLY A 509 -8.90 -29.86 12.34
N LYS A 510 -10.02 -30.15 13.01
CA LYS A 510 -11.19 -29.24 13.07
C LYS A 510 -10.90 -28.00 13.91
N ASN A 511 -11.26 -26.85 13.37
CA ASN A 511 -11.24 -25.55 14.03
C ASN A 511 -12.60 -24.90 13.90
N LYS A 512 -12.94 -24.09 14.90
CA LYS A 512 -14.14 -23.26 14.88
C LYS A 512 -13.75 -21.81 14.57
N ILE A 513 -14.41 -21.19 13.60
CA ILE A 513 -14.27 -19.75 13.30
C ILE A 513 -15.62 -19.10 13.59
N THR A 514 -15.67 -18.25 14.61
CA THR A 514 -16.86 -17.51 15.02
C THR A 514 -16.75 -16.06 14.56
N ILE A 515 -17.75 -15.58 13.82
CA ILE A 515 -17.82 -14.24 13.26
C ILE A 515 -18.92 -13.46 13.98
N GLY A 516 -18.55 -12.38 14.68
CA GLY A 516 -19.45 -11.42 15.30
C GLY A 516 -19.24 -10.01 14.72
N GLY A 517 -19.89 -9.01 15.30
CA GLY A 517 -19.71 -7.60 14.91
C GLY A 517 -18.85 -6.80 15.89
N LEU A 518 -18.15 -5.78 15.39
CA LEU A 518 -17.37 -4.81 16.15
C LEU A 518 -17.84 -3.39 15.83
N PHE A 519 -17.54 -2.44 16.72
CA PHE A 519 -17.90 -1.04 16.51
C PHE A 519 -17.20 -0.49 15.26
N ASN A 520 -17.99 -0.02 14.29
CA ASN A 520 -17.51 0.49 13.01
C ASN A 520 -17.49 2.04 12.92
N GLY A 521 -17.78 2.72 14.03
CA GLY A 521 -17.97 4.18 14.08
C GLY A 521 -19.43 4.61 14.13
N LYS A 522 -20.37 3.69 13.84
CA LYS A 522 -21.81 3.95 13.84
C LYS A 522 -22.58 2.92 14.67
N ASP A 523 -22.34 1.65 14.41
CA ASP A 523 -23.00 0.52 15.06
C ASP A 523 -22.04 -0.68 15.17
N TYR A 524 -22.59 -1.87 15.43
CA TYR A 524 -21.84 -3.11 15.60
C TYR A 524 -22.19 -4.15 14.54
N ASN A 525 -22.62 -3.73 13.35
CA ASN A 525 -22.96 -4.65 12.27
C ASN A 525 -21.70 -5.32 11.68
N GLY A 526 -21.73 -6.65 11.55
CA GLY A 526 -20.84 -7.41 10.68
C GLY A 526 -21.41 -7.50 9.26
N ALA A 527 -20.55 -7.71 8.25
CA ALA A 527 -21.03 -7.91 6.88
C ALA A 527 -21.58 -9.34 6.68
N ASP A 528 -22.44 -9.52 5.69
CA ASP A 528 -23.04 -10.82 5.38
C ASP A 528 -21.97 -11.73 4.77
N ILE A 529 -21.91 -13.00 5.20
CA ILE A 529 -20.84 -13.94 4.82
C ILE A 529 -21.38 -15.01 3.88
N GLU A 530 -20.77 -15.17 2.71
CA GLU A 530 -21.09 -16.26 1.78
C GLU A 530 -20.32 -17.53 2.13
N LYS A 531 -19.00 -17.41 2.28
CA LYS A 531 -18.09 -18.52 2.53
C LYS A 531 -16.78 -18.04 3.12
N LEU A 532 -16.06 -19.00 3.69
CA LEU A 532 -14.63 -18.88 3.96
C LEU A 532 -13.86 -19.70 2.95
N VAL A 533 -12.68 -19.22 2.53
CA VAL A 533 -11.70 -20.03 1.80
C VAL A 533 -10.44 -20.12 2.64
N VAL A 534 -10.10 -21.34 3.06
CA VAL A 534 -8.90 -21.61 3.88
C VAL A 534 -7.80 -22.13 2.97
N TYR A 535 -6.70 -21.39 2.91
CA TYR A 535 -5.52 -21.71 2.10
C TYR A 535 -4.57 -22.63 2.87
N PRO A 536 -3.73 -23.44 2.18
CA PRO A 536 -2.63 -24.15 2.84
C PRO A 536 -1.70 -23.16 3.56
N PRO A 537 -0.96 -23.60 4.59
CA PRO A 537 0.02 -22.72 5.21
C PRO A 537 1.13 -22.38 4.21
N GLU A 538 1.70 -21.19 4.32
CA GLU A 538 2.89 -20.84 3.53
C GLU A 538 4.02 -21.82 3.85
N ASN A 539 4.72 -22.30 2.82
CA ASN A 539 5.81 -23.28 2.91
C ASN A 539 5.40 -24.69 3.39
N ALA A 540 4.14 -25.09 3.11
CA ALA A 540 3.65 -26.45 3.31
C ALA A 540 4.30 -27.48 2.39
#